data_AF-A0A0F2NQI8-F1
#
_entry.id   AF-A0A0F2NQI8-F1
#
_cell.length_a   1.000
_cell.length_b   1.000
_cell.length_c   1.000
_cell.angle_alpha   90.00
_cell.angle_beta   90.00
_cell.angle_gamma   90.00
#
_symmetry.space_group_name_H-M   'P 1'
#
loop_
_entity.id
_entity.type
_entity.pdbx_description
1 polymer ?
#
loop_
_entity_poly.entity_id
_entity_poly.type
_entity_poly.pdbx_seq_one_letter_code
_entity_poly.pdbx_strand_id
1 'polypeptide(L)'
;MQVIVTLLIGSGGAAVAHVAGLPAAALIGSALAVSAVSFCRLPTAIPTWLRNMAFAAIGCSLGSGVSRDFLELAVKWPLSLCSLVLTMGCMLFACSRLLTAFFGQSRETAILAASPGALSYSLAIAATGVGDARAIIVIQSIRLLSITTCLPLILDLLDLQHGNGNGGSGGNITFAWTAGLFLLTLSAGFLLDKQKLPAAFLIAGVLISGVLHFMGLVSGRPQPGFLAVGFVVTGSVIGARFTRIPLADIRRLIGGALAVVIVSSLIAALFALFTANLLNLPFGQVWVSYAPGGVEAMAAMALSLGYDSAYVATHHLFRIILLIFILPILLKFFRRTAAKAPSGG
;
A
#
# COMPACT_ATOMS: atom_id res chain seq x y z
N MET A 1 -24.95 8.39 -8.81
CA MET A 1 -24.89 7.44 -9.95
C MET A 1 -23.48 6.85 -10.17
N GLN A 2 -22.43 7.68 -10.34
CA GLN A 2 -21.06 7.19 -10.62
C GLN A 2 -20.48 6.23 -9.58
N VAL A 3 -20.73 6.45 -8.28
CA VAL A 3 -20.22 5.58 -7.20
C VAL A 3 -20.82 4.18 -7.26
N ILE A 4 -22.14 4.07 -7.45
CA ILE A 4 -22.84 2.79 -7.54
C ILE A 4 -22.31 2.00 -8.74
N VAL A 5 -22.19 2.66 -9.91
CA VAL A 5 -21.63 2.04 -11.11
C VAL A 5 -20.20 1.55 -10.87
N THR A 6 -19.37 2.35 -10.21
CA THR A 6 -17.97 1.97 -9.88
C THR A 6 -17.94 0.73 -8.98
N LEU A 7 -18.80 0.68 -7.95
CA LEU A 7 -18.87 -0.47 -7.04
C LEU A 7 -19.45 -1.72 -7.72
N LEU A 8 -20.43 -1.58 -8.62
CA LEU A 8 -20.95 -2.71 -9.39
C LEU A 8 -19.89 -3.31 -10.30
N ILE A 9 -19.13 -2.46 -11.00
CA ILE A 9 -17.99 -2.89 -11.83
C ILE A 9 -16.93 -3.56 -10.95
N GLY A 10 -16.59 -2.94 -9.81
CA GLY A 10 -15.61 -3.47 -8.86
C GLY A 10 -16.02 -4.84 -8.32
N SER A 11 -17.26 -5.00 -7.88
CA SER A 11 -17.83 -6.27 -7.40
C SER A 11 -17.91 -7.32 -8.50
N GLY A 12 -18.29 -6.93 -9.73
CA GLY A 12 -18.29 -7.83 -10.88
C GLY A 12 -16.89 -8.34 -11.22
N GLY A 13 -15.90 -7.45 -11.24
CA GLY A 13 -14.49 -7.81 -11.42
C GLY A 13 -13.97 -8.73 -10.33
N ALA A 14 -14.32 -8.45 -9.07
CA ALA A 14 -13.99 -9.31 -7.92
C ALA A 14 -14.59 -10.72 -8.05
N ALA A 15 -15.84 -10.83 -8.48
CA ALA A 15 -16.51 -12.11 -8.69
C ALA A 15 -15.84 -12.92 -9.81
N VAL A 16 -15.52 -12.28 -10.95
CA VAL A 16 -14.80 -12.93 -12.06
C VAL A 16 -13.42 -13.43 -11.60
N ALA A 17 -12.67 -12.59 -10.89
CA ALA A 17 -11.36 -12.98 -10.34
C ALA A 17 -11.47 -14.14 -9.33
N HIS A 18 -12.56 -14.21 -8.57
CA HIS A 18 -12.80 -15.27 -7.60
C HIS A 18 -13.06 -16.61 -8.29
N VAL A 19 -13.90 -16.60 -9.35
CA VAL A 19 -14.17 -17.79 -10.18
C VAL A 19 -12.91 -18.24 -10.92
N ALA A 20 -12.06 -17.30 -11.33
CA ALA A 20 -10.77 -17.60 -11.98
C ALA A 20 -9.69 -18.11 -11.00
N GLY A 21 -9.99 -18.21 -9.70
CA GLY A 21 -9.06 -18.71 -8.69
C GLY A 21 -7.89 -17.77 -8.39
N LEU A 22 -8.00 -16.46 -8.69
CA LEU A 22 -6.90 -15.53 -8.48
C LEU A 22 -6.65 -15.27 -6.98
N PRO A 23 -5.38 -15.18 -6.54
CA PRO A 23 -5.05 -14.76 -5.18
C PRO A 23 -5.56 -13.34 -4.93
N ALA A 24 -6.05 -13.06 -3.72
CA ALA A 24 -6.63 -11.76 -3.37
C ALA A 24 -7.68 -11.26 -4.40
N ALA A 25 -8.50 -12.17 -4.95
CA ALA A 25 -9.45 -11.92 -6.04
C ALA A 25 -10.28 -10.63 -5.89
N ALA A 26 -10.79 -10.35 -4.70
CA ALA A 26 -11.59 -9.16 -4.45
C ALA A 26 -10.83 -7.85 -4.71
N LEU A 27 -9.54 -7.80 -4.36
CA LEU A 27 -8.69 -6.64 -4.58
C LEU A 27 -8.26 -6.54 -6.04
N ILE A 28 -7.73 -7.63 -6.60
CA ILE A 28 -7.19 -7.66 -7.97
C ILE A 28 -8.32 -7.43 -8.99
N GLY A 29 -9.40 -8.20 -8.87
CA GLY A 29 -10.52 -8.14 -9.80
C GLY A 29 -11.18 -6.77 -9.83
N SER A 30 -11.42 -6.16 -8.66
CA SER A 30 -11.99 -4.82 -8.60
C SER A 30 -11.03 -3.74 -9.12
N ALA A 31 -9.73 -3.84 -8.83
CA ALA A 31 -8.73 -2.91 -9.34
C ALA A 31 -8.62 -2.96 -10.86
N LEU A 32 -8.54 -4.16 -11.45
CA LEU A 32 -8.44 -4.34 -12.90
C LEU A 32 -9.72 -3.89 -13.61
N ALA A 33 -10.90 -4.31 -13.14
CA ALA A 33 -12.17 -3.96 -13.77
C ALA A 33 -12.41 -2.44 -13.77
N VAL A 34 -12.21 -1.77 -12.62
CA VAL A 34 -12.40 -0.32 -12.52
C VAL A 34 -11.31 0.44 -13.29
N SER A 35 -10.08 -0.06 -13.35
CA SER A 35 -9.01 0.52 -14.19
C SER A 35 -9.36 0.43 -15.67
N ALA A 36 -9.81 -0.73 -16.15
CA ALA A 36 -10.19 -0.96 -17.53
C ALA A 36 -11.30 0.01 -17.97
N VAL A 37 -12.35 0.12 -17.16
CA VAL A 37 -13.45 1.06 -17.42
C VAL A 37 -12.99 2.53 -17.34
N SER A 38 -12.09 2.85 -16.42
CA SER A 38 -11.48 4.19 -16.35
C SER A 38 -10.69 4.55 -17.61
N PHE A 39 -9.98 3.58 -18.21
CA PHE A 39 -9.28 3.79 -19.49
C PHE A 39 -10.26 4.03 -20.65
N CYS A 40 -11.44 3.43 -20.61
CA CYS A 40 -12.54 3.69 -21.54
C CYS A 40 -13.25 5.04 -21.31
N ARG A 41 -12.73 5.90 -20.42
CA ARG A 41 -13.26 7.24 -20.08
C ARG A 41 -14.67 7.24 -19.47
N LEU A 42 -15.11 6.09 -18.95
CA LEU A 42 -16.30 6.05 -18.11
C LEU A 42 -15.97 6.71 -16.77
N PRO A 43 -16.78 7.67 -16.29
CA PRO A 43 -16.48 8.41 -15.07
C PRO A 43 -16.65 7.49 -13.86
N THR A 44 -15.53 7.05 -13.28
CA THR A 44 -15.53 6.28 -12.03
C THR A 44 -15.07 7.14 -10.87
N ALA A 45 -15.65 6.92 -9.70
CA ALA A 45 -15.33 7.67 -8.50
C ALA A 45 -15.69 6.87 -7.24
N ILE A 46 -14.79 6.90 -6.27
CA ILE A 46 -15.05 6.45 -4.91
C ILE A 46 -14.91 7.65 -3.97
N PRO A 47 -15.96 8.00 -3.19
CA PRO A 47 -15.89 9.12 -2.28
C PRO A 47 -14.94 8.81 -1.12
N THR A 48 -14.35 9.86 -0.54
CA THR A 48 -13.34 9.74 0.52
C THR A 48 -13.85 9.01 1.75
N TRP A 49 -15.11 9.22 2.14
CA TRP A 49 -15.72 8.54 3.29
C TRP A 49 -15.77 7.01 3.08
N LEU A 50 -16.11 6.54 1.87
CA LEU A 50 -16.21 5.10 1.59
C LEU A 50 -14.81 4.45 1.56
N ARG A 51 -13.83 5.13 0.96
CA ARG A 51 -12.42 4.73 1.04
C ARG A 51 -11.96 4.64 2.50
N ASN A 52 -12.27 5.65 3.31
CA ASN A 52 -11.87 5.70 4.72
C ASN A 52 -12.51 4.56 5.53
N MET A 53 -13.77 4.22 5.26
CA MET A 53 -14.44 3.05 5.84
C MET A 53 -13.75 1.74 5.46
N ALA A 54 -13.38 1.56 4.18
CA ALA A 54 -12.65 0.37 3.74
C ALA A 54 -11.28 0.26 4.42
N PHE A 55 -10.56 1.37 4.57
CA PHE A 55 -9.25 1.38 5.23
C PHE A 55 -9.36 1.11 6.74
N ALA A 56 -10.39 1.62 7.39
CA ALA A 56 -10.72 1.27 8.76
C ALA A 56 -11.01 -0.23 8.91
N ALA A 57 -11.78 -0.81 7.98
CA ALA A 57 -12.09 -2.24 7.97
C ALA A 57 -10.83 -3.11 7.85
N ILE A 58 -9.97 -2.80 6.88
CA ILE A 58 -8.69 -3.47 6.69
C ILE A 58 -7.81 -3.31 7.92
N GLY A 59 -7.75 -2.10 8.49
CA GLY A 59 -6.95 -1.81 9.68
C GLY A 59 -7.39 -2.61 10.91
N CYS A 60 -8.70 -2.73 11.15
CA CYS A 60 -9.25 -3.55 12.24
C CYS A 60 -8.78 -5.00 12.13
N SER A 61 -8.85 -5.56 10.92
CA SER A 61 -8.44 -6.95 10.68
C SER A 61 -6.92 -7.12 10.73
N LEU A 62 -6.17 -6.15 10.26
CA LEU A 62 -4.71 -6.19 10.33
C LEU A 62 -4.23 -6.16 11.79
N GLY A 63 -4.86 -5.34 12.63
CA GLY A 63 -4.57 -5.27 14.07
C GLY A 63 -4.97 -6.52 14.86
N SER A 64 -5.90 -7.35 14.35
CA SER A 64 -6.26 -8.63 15.00
C SER A 64 -5.12 -9.66 15.03
N GLY A 65 -4.05 -9.44 14.26
CA GLY A 65 -2.84 -10.28 14.33
C GLY A 65 -1.96 -10.01 15.54
N VAL A 66 -2.22 -8.94 16.32
CA VAL A 66 -1.45 -8.67 17.54
C VAL A 66 -1.93 -9.64 18.64
N SER A 67 -1.10 -10.64 18.94
CA SER A 67 -1.34 -11.60 20.03
C SER A 67 -0.63 -11.19 21.32
N ARG A 68 -0.80 -11.96 22.40
CA ARG A 68 -0.02 -11.77 23.65
C ARG A 68 1.48 -12.01 23.43
N ASP A 69 1.82 -12.93 22.53
CA ASP A 69 3.21 -13.26 22.17
C ASP A 69 3.83 -12.24 21.21
N PHE A 70 3.05 -11.23 20.78
CA PHE A 70 3.51 -10.19 19.86
C PHE A 70 4.84 -9.56 20.30
N LEU A 71 5.02 -9.30 21.59
CA LEU A 71 6.26 -8.68 22.09
C LEU A 71 7.49 -9.56 21.84
N GLU A 72 7.36 -10.88 22.03
CA GLU A 72 8.45 -11.82 21.80
C GLU A 72 8.83 -11.91 20.31
N LEU A 73 7.82 -11.88 19.43
CA LEU A 73 8.06 -11.83 17.98
C LEU A 73 8.63 -10.47 17.56
N ALA A 74 8.10 -9.37 18.12
CA ALA A 74 8.48 -8.00 17.77
C ALA A 74 9.94 -7.69 18.09
N VAL A 75 10.52 -8.31 19.12
CA VAL A 75 11.95 -8.17 19.46
C VAL A 75 12.87 -8.66 18.33
N LYS A 76 12.40 -9.56 17.46
CA LYS A 76 13.17 -10.08 16.31
C LYS A 76 13.12 -9.17 15.08
N TRP A 77 12.15 -8.25 15.02
CA TRP A 77 11.90 -7.40 13.85
C TRP A 77 12.74 -6.12 13.73
N PRO A 78 13.50 -5.59 14.73
CA PRO A 78 14.31 -4.39 14.53
C PRO A 78 15.31 -4.56 13.38
N LEU A 79 15.91 -5.75 13.23
CA LEU A 79 16.81 -6.05 12.12
C LEU A 79 16.07 -5.96 10.76
N SER A 80 14.84 -6.46 10.71
CA SER A 80 13.98 -6.35 9.53
C SER A 80 13.63 -4.88 9.24
N LEU A 81 13.29 -4.08 10.26
CA LEU A 81 13.01 -2.66 10.08
C LEU A 81 14.25 -1.91 9.57
N CYS A 82 15.45 -2.23 10.06
CA CYS A 82 16.70 -1.68 9.52
C CYS A 82 16.88 -2.05 8.05
N SER A 83 16.66 -3.31 7.69
CA SER A 83 16.72 -3.77 6.30
C SER A 83 15.66 -3.09 5.41
N LEU A 84 14.45 -2.83 5.93
CA LEU A 84 13.42 -2.03 5.26
C LEU A 84 13.91 -0.59 4.99
N VAL A 85 14.56 0.08 5.94
CA VAL A 85 15.15 1.42 5.73
C VAL A 85 16.15 1.40 4.58
N LEU A 86 17.05 0.41 4.57
CA LEU A 86 18.05 0.23 3.51
C LEU A 86 17.37 0.00 2.15
N THR A 87 16.39 -0.90 2.11
CA THR A 87 15.60 -1.20 0.91
C THR A 87 14.95 0.07 0.36
N MET A 88 14.31 0.87 1.22
CA MET A 88 13.69 2.14 0.82
C MET A 88 14.71 3.15 0.29
N GLY A 89 15.87 3.28 0.93
CA GLY A 89 16.95 4.14 0.47
C GLY A 89 17.47 3.73 -0.90
N CYS A 90 17.75 2.44 -1.10
CA CYS A 90 18.18 1.87 -2.36
C CYS A 90 17.13 2.06 -3.48
N MET A 91 15.86 1.78 -3.19
CA MET A 91 14.76 1.98 -4.15
C MET A 91 14.61 3.46 -4.54
N LEU A 92 14.60 4.37 -3.56
CA LEU A 92 14.51 5.81 -3.81
C LEU A 92 15.66 6.30 -4.68
N PHE A 93 16.90 5.90 -4.36
CA PHE A 93 18.08 6.28 -5.12
C PHE A 93 18.04 5.71 -6.54
N ALA A 94 17.86 4.40 -6.68
CA ALA A 94 17.88 3.72 -7.97
C ALA A 94 16.75 4.19 -8.88
N CYS A 95 15.52 4.27 -8.38
CA CYS A 95 14.36 4.68 -9.19
C CYS A 95 14.41 6.17 -9.55
N SER A 96 14.87 7.04 -8.63
CA SER A 96 15.05 8.46 -8.95
C SER A 96 16.11 8.66 -10.03
N ARG A 97 17.25 7.95 -9.90
CA ARG A 97 18.32 8.01 -10.90
C ARG A 97 17.87 7.45 -12.24
N LEU A 98 17.12 6.35 -12.25
CA LEU A 98 16.53 5.73 -13.44
C LEU A 98 15.62 6.72 -14.17
N LEU A 99 14.67 7.34 -13.47
CA LEU A 99 13.73 8.30 -14.05
C LEU A 99 14.44 9.56 -14.58
N THR A 100 15.47 10.03 -13.87
CA THR A 100 16.25 11.20 -14.31
C THR A 100 17.14 10.88 -15.51
N ALA A 101 17.80 9.70 -15.50
CA ALA A 101 18.79 9.33 -16.53
C ALA A 101 18.15 8.89 -17.84
N PHE A 102 17.12 8.04 -17.77
CA PHE A 102 16.59 7.33 -18.94
C PHE A 102 15.22 7.85 -19.39
N PHE A 103 14.50 8.56 -18.52
CA PHE A 103 13.14 9.03 -18.81
C PHE A 103 13.00 10.57 -18.73
N GLY A 104 14.12 11.29 -18.65
CA GLY A 104 14.18 12.75 -18.73
C GLY A 104 13.39 13.50 -17.66
N GLN A 105 13.08 12.85 -16.53
CA GLN A 105 12.34 13.48 -15.44
C GLN A 105 13.23 14.44 -14.67
N SER A 106 12.67 15.56 -14.20
CA SER A 106 13.37 16.43 -13.25
C SER A 106 13.69 15.65 -11.97
N ARG A 107 14.72 16.07 -11.23
CA ARG A 107 15.13 15.39 -9.99
C ARG A 107 14.02 15.40 -8.95
N GLU A 108 13.30 16.52 -8.83
CA GLU A 108 12.15 16.69 -7.96
C GLU A 108 11.02 15.72 -8.33
N THR A 109 10.64 15.68 -9.61
CA THR A 109 9.65 14.73 -10.14
C THR A 109 10.07 13.29 -9.85
N ALA A 110 11.33 12.95 -10.11
CA ALA A 110 11.86 11.60 -9.99
C ALA A 110 11.85 11.11 -8.52
N ILE A 111 12.26 11.95 -7.57
CA ILE A 111 12.21 11.62 -6.13
C ILE A 111 10.77 11.46 -5.66
N LEU A 112 9.90 12.40 -6.03
CA LEU A 112 8.49 12.35 -5.62
C LEU A 112 7.76 11.16 -6.24
N ALA A 113 8.03 10.82 -7.51
CA ALA A 113 7.47 9.66 -8.20
C ALA A 113 8.02 8.33 -7.66
N ALA A 114 9.30 8.27 -7.31
CA ALA A 114 9.94 7.09 -6.73
C ALA A 114 9.51 6.82 -5.28
N SER A 115 9.03 7.84 -4.56
CA SER A 115 8.63 7.72 -3.15
C SER A 115 7.56 6.62 -2.95
N PRO A 116 7.83 5.59 -2.12
CA PRO A 116 6.87 4.53 -1.83
C PRO A 116 5.66 5.05 -1.06
N GLY A 117 4.45 4.54 -1.31
CA GLY A 117 3.33 4.62 -0.36
C GLY A 117 2.76 6.00 0.02
N ALA A 118 3.22 7.12 -0.56
CA ALA A 118 2.88 8.47 -0.10
C ALA A 118 2.24 9.36 -1.18
N LEU A 119 1.42 8.80 -2.10
CA LEU A 119 0.87 9.54 -3.24
C LEU A 119 0.21 10.86 -2.85
N SER A 120 -0.64 10.85 -1.83
CA SER A 120 -1.32 12.08 -1.37
C SER A 120 -0.33 13.11 -0.84
N TYR A 121 0.74 12.68 -0.18
CA TYR A 121 1.78 13.54 0.35
C TYR A 121 2.72 14.07 -0.74
N SER A 122 3.15 13.21 -1.68
CA SER A 122 3.93 13.63 -2.85
C SER A 122 3.16 14.63 -3.71
N LEU A 123 1.84 14.46 -3.87
CA LEU A 123 1.01 15.41 -4.59
C LEU A 123 0.78 16.71 -3.81
N ALA A 124 0.69 16.65 -2.48
CA ALA A 124 0.64 17.87 -1.66
C ALA A 124 1.92 18.69 -1.81
N ILE A 125 3.09 18.04 -1.86
CA ILE A 125 4.36 18.70 -2.17
C ILE A 125 4.34 19.24 -3.61
N ALA A 126 3.90 18.44 -4.59
CA ALA A 126 3.86 18.87 -5.99
C ALA A 126 2.93 20.06 -6.22
N ALA A 127 1.84 20.18 -5.45
CA ALA A 127 0.95 21.32 -5.47
C ALA A 127 1.63 22.64 -5.05
N THR A 128 2.77 22.59 -4.35
CA THR A 128 3.58 23.79 -4.04
C THR A 128 4.50 24.21 -5.19
N GLY A 129 4.40 23.56 -6.36
CA GLY A 129 5.23 23.84 -7.55
C GLY A 129 6.50 23.01 -7.64
N VAL A 130 6.63 21.94 -6.84
CA VAL A 130 7.81 21.07 -6.82
C VAL A 130 7.60 19.86 -7.74
N GLY A 131 8.24 19.87 -8.90
CA GLY A 131 8.15 18.78 -9.89
C GLY A 131 6.83 18.76 -10.67
N ASP A 132 6.71 17.80 -11.59
CA ASP A 132 5.53 17.61 -12.43
C ASP A 132 4.51 16.68 -11.76
N ALA A 133 3.43 17.27 -11.24
CA ALA A 133 2.34 16.55 -10.60
C ALA A 133 1.69 15.48 -11.50
N ARG A 134 1.63 15.72 -12.83
CA ARG A 134 1.06 14.75 -13.78
C ARG A 134 1.97 13.53 -13.91
N ALA A 135 3.27 13.75 -14.03
CA ALA A 135 4.23 12.65 -14.08
C ALA A 135 4.23 11.82 -12.79
N ILE A 136 4.19 12.49 -11.62
CA ILE A 136 4.14 11.83 -10.31
C ILE A 136 2.89 10.95 -10.17
N ILE A 137 1.71 11.48 -10.48
CA ILE A 137 0.46 10.71 -10.33
C ILE A 137 0.41 9.52 -11.30
N VAL A 138 0.88 9.68 -12.54
CA VAL A 138 0.90 8.60 -13.54
C VAL A 138 1.84 7.48 -13.12
N ILE A 139 3.10 7.81 -12.81
CA ILE A 139 4.11 6.82 -12.43
C ILE A 139 3.68 6.05 -11.19
N GLN A 140 3.21 6.75 -10.15
CA GLN A 140 2.79 6.09 -8.92
C GLN A 140 1.49 5.28 -9.07
N SER A 141 0.54 5.72 -9.91
CA SER A 141 -0.71 4.99 -10.12
C SER A 141 -0.49 3.71 -10.92
N ILE A 142 0.32 3.77 -11.99
CA ILE A 142 0.74 2.58 -12.73
C ILE A 142 1.51 1.64 -11.80
N ARG A 143 2.47 2.16 -11.03
CA ARG A 143 3.21 1.36 -10.05
C ARG A 143 2.28 0.63 -9.08
N LEU A 144 1.31 1.35 -8.51
CA LEU A 144 0.37 0.78 -7.56
C LEU A 144 -0.48 -0.33 -8.20
N LEU A 145 -1.04 -0.09 -9.38
CA LEU A 145 -1.85 -1.08 -10.09
C LEU A 145 -1.02 -2.31 -10.46
N SER A 146 0.17 -2.11 -11.02
CA SER A 146 1.08 -3.18 -11.42
C SER A 146 1.50 -4.04 -10.23
N ILE A 147 1.97 -3.44 -9.12
CA ILE A 147 2.39 -4.24 -7.96
C ILE A 147 1.19 -4.94 -7.32
N THR A 148 0.03 -4.27 -7.17
CA THR A 148 -1.18 -4.87 -6.57
C THR A 148 -1.68 -6.07 -7.36
N THR A 149 -1.50 -6.06 -8.68
CA THR A 149 -1.95 -7.14 -9.56
C THR A 149 -0.88 -8.22 -9.70
N CYS A 150 0.35 -7.85 -10.03
CA CYS A 150 1.39 -8.81 -10.38
C CYS A 150 1.99 -9.51 -9.16
N LEU A 151 2.15 -8.82 -8.02
CA LEU A 151 2.85 -9.41 -6.88
C LEU A 151 2.13 -10.65 -6.31
N PRO A 152 0.80 -10.64 -6.04
CA PRO A 152 0.10 -11.85 -5.60
C PRO A 152 0.21 -13.00 -6.59
N LEU A 153 0.10 -12.70 -7.89
CA LEU A 153 0.20 -13.72 -8.94
C LEU A 153 1.60 -14.34 -8.98
N ILE A 154 2.65 -13.53 -8.84
CA ILE A 154 4.03 -14.03 -8.77
C ILE A 154 4.22 -14.90 -7.51
N LEU A 155 3.67 -14.49 -6.37
CA LEU A 155 3.75 -15.27 -5.14
C LEU A 155 2.98 -16.59 -5.24
N ASP A 156 1.85 -16.60 -5.93
CA ASP A 156 1.05 -17.80 -6.22
C ASP A 156 1.78 -18.78 -7.15
N LEU A 157 2.33 -18.27 -8.25
CA LEU A 157 3.13 -19.07 -9.19
C LEU A 157 4.39 -19.69 -8.57
N LEU A 158 4.96 -19.05 -7.54
CA LEU A 158 6.14 -19.54 -6.83
C LEU A 158 5.79 -20.38 -5.58
N ASP A 159 4.50 -20.64 -5.33
CA ASP A 159 3.98 -21.33 -4.13
C ASP A 159 4.44 -20.69 -2.79
N LEU A 160 4.57 -19.36 -2.79
CA LEU A 160 5.00 -18.56 -1.63
C LEU A 160 3.83 -18.01 -0.81
N GLN A 161 2.62 -18.52 -1.03
CA GLN A 161 1.38 -18.01 -0.47
C GLN A 161 1.12 -18.47 0.96
N HIS A 162 1.83 -19.49 1.41
CA HIS A 162 1.65 -20.05 2.74
C HIS A 162 2.54 -19.31 3.74
N GLY A 163 1.99 -18.26 4.36
CA GLY A 163 2.60 -17.67 5.55
C GLY A 163 2.52 -18.61 6.76
N ASN A 164 3.60 -18.75 7.53
CA ASN A 164 3.57 -19.35 8.87
C ASN A 164 2.90 -18.43 9.91
N GLY A 165 2.06 -17.48 9.48
CA GLY A 165 1.37 -16.58 10.38
C GLY A 165 0.43 -17.39 11.28
N ASN A 166 0.52 -17.18 12.59
CA ASN A 166 -0.56 -17.54 13.50
C ASN A 166 -1.75 -16.64 13.15
N GLY A 167 -2.48 -17.00 12.09
CA GLY A 167 -3.75 -16.38 11.79
C GLY A 167 -4.61 -16.56 13.03
N GLY A 168 -4.92 -15.45 13.71
CA GLY A 168 -5.49 -15.43 15.06
C GLY A 168 -6.35 -16.66 15.32
N SER A 169 -5.91 -17.49 16.27
CA SER A 169 -6.45 -18.82 16.58
C SER A 169 -7.86 -18.80 17.18
N GLY A 170 -8.52 -17.64 17.18
CA GLY A 170 -9.94 -17.50 17.49
C GLY A 170 -10.74 -17.36 16.19
N GLY A 171 -11.93 -17.95 16.15
CA GLY A 171 -12.87 -17.76 15.04
C GLY A 171 -13.25 -16.29 14.82
N ASN A 172 -14.34 -16.04 14.12
CA ASN A 172 -14.77 -14.65 13.90
C ASN A 172 -15.38 -14.06 15.18
N ILE A 173 -14.99 -12.83 15.53
CA ILE A 173 -15.65 -12.08 16.62
C ILE A 173 -17.10 -11.81 16.24
N THR A 174 -17.99 -11.71 17.24
CA THR A 174 -19.42 -11.44 16.98
C THR A 174 -19.62 -10.16 16.15
N PHE A 175 -20.76 -10.06 15.45
CA PHE A 175 -21.12 -8.85 14.71
C PHE A 175 -21.14 -7.60 15.59
N ALA A 176 -21.59 -7.71 16.85
CA ALA A 176 -21.59 -6.61 17.81
C ALA A 176 -20.18 -6.11 18.13
N TRP A 177 -19.24 -7.02 18.42
CA TRP A 177 -17.83 -6.69 18.65
C TRP A 177 -17.16 -6.10 17.40
N THR A 178 -17.47 -6.63 16.22
CA THR A 178 -16.99 -6.07 14.94
C THR A 178 -17.48 -4.64 14.75
N ALA A 179 -18.78 -4.39 14.98
CA ALA A 179 -19.37 -3.07 14.84
C ALA A 179 -18.80 -2.08 15.88
N GLY A 180 -18.66 -2.49 17.13
CA GLY A 180 -18.06 -1.67 18.19
C GLY A 180 -16.62 -1.29 17.88
N LEU A 181 -15.80 -2.27 17.49
CA LEU A 181 -14.41 -2.04 17.07
C LEU A 181 -14.35 -1.05 15.89
N PHE A 182 -15.19 -1.26 14.88
CA PHE A 182 -15.23 -0.41 13.71
C PHE A 182 -15.65 1.02 14.02
N LEU A 183 -16.67 1.22 14.87
CA LEU A 183 -17.10 2.55 15.29
C LEU A 183 -16.02 3.29 16.09
N LEU A 184 -15.30 2.59 16.97
CA LEU A 184 -14.14 3.14 17.68
C LEU A 184 -13.03 3.53 16.69
N THR A 185 -12.74 2.66 15.73
CA THR A 185 -11.77 2.93 14.65
C THR A 185 -12.16 4.13 13.80
N LEU A 186 -13.42 4.27 13.41
CA LEU A 186 -13.89 5.43 12.67
C LEU A 186 -13.74 6.71 13.51
N SER A 187 -14.14 6.67 14.77
CA SER A 187 -14.07 7.82 15.68
C SER A 187 -12.62 8.31 15.87
N ALA A 188 -11.69 7.41 16.16
CA ALA A 188 -10.27 7.74 16.27
C ALA A 188 -9.67 8.12 14.91
N GLY A 189 -10.10 7.45 13.83
CA GLY A 189 -9.68 7.77 12.46
C GLY A 189 -10.02 9.21 12.08
N PHE A 190 -11.21 9.70 12.43
CA PHE A 190 -11.58 11.11 12.25
C PHE A 190 -10.70 12.06 13.07
N LEU A 191 -10.35 11.69 14.30
CA LEU A 191 -9.45 12.50 15.14
C LEU A 191 -8.04 12.59 14.54
N LEU A 192 -7.50 11.49 14.04
CA LEU A 192 -6.20 11.45 13.37
C LEU A 192 -6.22 12.16 12.01
N ASP A 193 -7.32 12.07 11.27
CA ASP A 193 -7.50 12.75 9.97
C ASP A 193 -7.52 14.28 10.14
N LYS A 194 -8.08 14.79 11.24
CA LYS A 194 -8.00 16.22 11.61
C LYS A 194 -6.54 16.69 11.80
N GLN A 195 -5.65 15.81 12.25
CA GLN A 195 -4.23 16.09 12.37
C GLN A 195 -3.47 15.95 11.02
N LYS A 196 -4.19 15.70 9.92
CA LYS A 196 -3.65 15.46 8.57
C LYS A 196 -2.70 14.26 8.51
N LEU A 197 -2.91 13.28 9.38
CA LEU A 197 -2.10 12.07 9.39
C LEU A 197 -2.44 11.20 8.16
N PRO A 198 -1.46 10.80 7.33
CA PRO A 198 -1.73 9.95 6.19
C PRO A 198 -2.20 8.56 6.66
N ALA A 199 -3.13 7.96 5.92
CA ALA A 199 -3.73 6.67 6.25
C ALA A 199 -4.37 6.60 7.65
N ALA A 200 -4.83 7.74 8.21
CA ALA A 200 -5.40 7.87 9.55
C ALA A 200 -6.36 6.73 9.97
N PHE A 201 -7.32 6.37 9.13
CA PHE A 201 -8.29 5.31 9.42
C PHE A 201 -7.69 3.91 9.49
N LEU A 202 -6.68 3.63 8.66
CA LEU A 202 -5.94 2.36 8.74
C LEU A 202 -5.12 2.30 10.03
N ILE A 203 -4.39 3.39 10.34
CA ILE A 203 -3.58 3.51 11.55
C ILE A 203 -4.46 3.33 12.80
N ALA A 204 -5.60 4.03 12.85
CA ALA A 204 -6.58 3.87 13.93
C ALA A 204 -7.05 2.43 14.08
N GLY A 205 -7.33 1.73 12.96
CA GLY A 205 -7.78 0.35 12.98
C GLY A 205 -6.72 -0.60 13.54
N VAL A 206 -5.47 -0.46 13.07
CA VAL A 206 -4.35 -1.28 13.54
C VAL A 206 -4.10 -1.05 15.02
N LEU A 207 -4.07 0.21 15.47
CA LEU A 207 -3.78 0.55 16.87
C LEU A 207 -4.89 0.11 17.81
N ILE A 208 -6.15 0.45 17.51
CA ILE A 208 -7.28 0.10 18.38
C ILE A 208 -7.46 -1.42 18.43
N SER A 209 -7.53 -2.06 17.27
CA SER A 209 -7.68 -3.51 17.21
C SER A 209 -6.48 -4.19 17.86
N GLY A 210 -5.25 -3.76 17.54
CA GLY A 210 -4.04 -4.32 18.11
C GLY A 210 -3.98 -4.23 19.64
N VAL A 211 -4.31 -3.07 20.22
CA VAL A 211 -4.34 -2.91 21.68
C VAL A 211 -5.41 -3.79 22.32
N LEU A 212 -6.62 -3.85 21.75
CA LEU A 212 -7.70 -4.67 22.32
C LEU A 212 -7.40 -6.18 22.25
N HIS A 213 -6.75 -6.65 21.17
CA HIS A 213 -6.31 -8.04 21.06
C HIS A 213 -5.11 -8.34 21.97
N PHE A 214 -4.16 -7.41 22.09
CA PHE A 214 -3.03 -7.52 23.01
C PHE A 214 -3.48 -7.63 24.47
N MET A 215 -4.46 -6.80 24.88
CA MET A 215 -5.07 -6.86 26.21
C MET A 215 -5.93 -8.12 26.41
N GLY A 216 -6.24 -8.87 25.36
CA GLY A 216 -7.11 -10.04 25.38
C GLY A 216 -8.59 -9.71 25.60
N LEU A 217 -9.00 -8.46 25.34
CA LEU A 217 -10.40 -8.03 25.41
C LEU A 217 -11.22 -8.53 24.22
N VAL A 218 -10.54 -8.76 23.09
CA VAL A 218 -11.12 -9.29 21.85
C VAL A 218 -10.25 -10.44 21.37
N SER A 219 -10.87 -11.55 20.97
CA SER A 219 -10.18 -12.73 20.42
C SER A 219 -10.84 -13.17 19.12
N GLY A 220 -10.04 -13.20 18.05
CA GLY A 220 -10.50 -13.60 16.72
C GLY A 220 -10.48 -12.47 15.70
N ARG A 221 -11.08 -12.72 14.53
CA ARG A 221 -11.03 -11.75 13.41
C ARG A 221 -12.37 -11.06 13.19
N PRO A 222 -12.39 -9.80 12.69
CA PRO A 222 -13.60 -9.19 12.16
C PRO A 222 -14.29 -10.06 11.11
N GLN A 223 -15.61 -9.92 10.97
CA GLN A 223 -16.43 -10.75 10.08
C GLN A 223 -15.93 -10.74 8.62
N PRO A 224 -15.85 -11.89 7.91
CA PRO A 224 -15.24 -11.97 6.57
C PRO A 224 -15.91 -11.11 5.49
N GLY A 225 -17.25 -11.00 5.52
CA GLY A 225 -17.99 -10.17 4.56
C GLY A 225 -17.61 -8.69 4.65
N PHE A 226 -17.23 -8.23 5.83
CA PHE A 226 -16.78 -6.86 6.06
C PHE A 226 -15.41 -6.59 5.43
N LEU A 227 -14.50 -7.57 5.47
CA LEU A 227 -13.20 -7.50 4.81
C LEU A 227 -13.31 -7.53 3.29
N ALA A 228 -14.16 -8.40 2.74
CA ALA A 228 -14.36 -8.52 1.31
C ALA A 228 -14.81 -7.20 0.68
N VAL A 229 -15.75 -6.49 1.33
CA VAL A 229 -16.18 -5.14 0.90
C VAL A 229 -15.00 -4.16 0.97
N GLY A 230 -14.19 -4.21 2.02
CA GLY A 230 -12.98 -3.40 2.15
C GLY A 230 -12.01 -3.58 0.98
N PHE A 231 -11.80 -4.82 0.52
CA PHE A 231 -10.93 -5.13 -0.62
C PHE A 231 -11.51 -4.64 -1.95
N VAL A 232 -12.82 -4.84 -2.18
CA VAL A 232 -13.49 -4.36 -3.40
C VAL A 232 -13.43 -2.83 -3.50
N VAL A 233 -13.70 -2.13 -2.39
CA VAL A 233 -13.60 -0.66 -2.35
C VAL A 233 -12.16 -0.21 -2.56
N THR A 234 -11.19 -0.88 -1.94
CA THR A 234 -9.77 -0.54 -2.08
C THR A 234 -9.30 -0.70 -3.53
N GLY A 235 -9.61 -1.82 -4.18
CA GLY A 235 -9.28 -2.01 -5.59
C GLY A 235 -9.99 -1.01 -6.49
N SER A 236 -11.27 -0.71 -6.21
CA SER A 236 -12.01 0.34 -6.92
C SER A 236 -11.36 1.73 -6.77
N VAL A 237 -10.83 2.06 -5.59
CA VAL A 237 -10.07 3.30 -5.34
C VAL A 237 -8.79 3.34 -6.16
N ILE A 238 -8.09 2.21 -6.30
CA ILE A 238 -6.89 2.12 -7.15
C ILE A 238 -7.26 2.38 -8.60
N GLY A 239 -8.28 1.69 -9.12
CA GLY A 239 -8.70 1.83 -10.52
C GLY A 239 -9.26 3.21 -10.86
N ALA A 240 -10.04 3.81 -9.95
CA ALA A 240 -10.65 5.12 -10.19
C ALA A 240 -9.62 6.26 -10.33
N ARG A 241 -8.36 6.07 -9.90
CA ARG A 241 -7.29 7.06 -10.10
C ARG A 241 -7.04 7.34 -11.58
N PHE A 242 -7.23 6.36 -12.45
CA PHE A 242 -7.01 6.50 -13.89
C PHE A 242 -8.08 7.34 -14.59
N THR A 243 -9.25 7.54 -13.99
CA THR A 243 -10.32 8.38 -14.57
C THR A 243 -9.86 9.84 -14.80
N ARG A 244 -8.90 10.33 -13.99
CA ARG A 244 -8.39 11.71 -14.07
C ARG A 244 -7.11 11.85 -14.87
N ILE A 245 -6.61 10.76 -15.47
CA ILE A 245 -5.32 10.74 -16.14
C ILE A 245 -5.54 10.68 -17.67
N PRO A 246 -5.05 11.67 -18.44
CA PRO A 246 -5.10 11.62 -19.89
C PRO A 246 -4.35 10.40 -20.45
N LEU A 247 -4.94 9.71 -21.44
CA LEU A 247 -4.31 8.54 -22.06
C LEU A 247 -2.95 8.88 -22.71
N ALA A 248 -2.79 10.11 -23.22
CA ALA A 248 -1.52 10.59 -23.75
C ALA A 248 -0.42 10.60 -22.68
N ASP A 249 -0.73 11.01 -21.45
CA ASP A 249 0.22 11.02 -20.33
C ASP A 249 0.61 9.59 -19.93
N ILE A 250 -0.36 8.66 -19.92
CA ILE A 250 -0.09 7.23 -19.67
C ILE A 250 0.87 6.69 -20.73
N ARG A 251 0.55 6.85 -22.02
CA ARG A 251 1.38 6.36 -23.13
C ARG A 251 2.80 6.91 -23.07
N ARG A 252 2.95 8.18 -22.71
CA ARG A 252 4.25 8.85 -22.59
C ARG A 252 5.08 8.32 -21.41
N LEU A 253 4.44 7.96 -20.29
CA LEU A 253 5.13 7.70 -19.02
C LEU A 253 5.13 6.22 -18.60
N ILE A 254 4.38 5.36 -19.28
CA ILE A 254 4.23 3.94 -18.92
C ILE A 254 5.58 3.21 -18.90
N GLY A 255 6.49 3.51 -19.84
CA GLY A 255 7.82 2.91 -19.86
C GLY A 255 8.60 3.21 -18.58
N GLY A 256 8.60 4.47 -18.14
CA GLY A 256 9.26 4.87 -16.88
C GLY A 256 8.59 4.27 -15.67
N ALA A 257 7.26 4.21 -15.66
CA ALA A 257 6.51 3.61 -14.56
C ALA A 257 6.77 2.10 -14.41
N LEU A 258 6.76 1.35 -15.51
CA LEU A 258 7.05 -0.09 -15.51
C LEU A 258 8.52 -0.37 -15.13
N ALA A 259 9.46 0.44 -15.61
CA ALA A 259 10.85 0.32 -15.22
C ALA A 259 11.04 0.54 -13.71
N VAL A 260 10.35 1.54 -13.12
CA VAL A 260 10.30 1.74 -11.66
C VAL A 260 9.70 0.52 -10.96
N VAL A 261 8.60 -0.05 -11.45
CA VAL A 261 8.01 -1.26 -10.87
C VAL A 261 9.01 -2.40 -10.82
N ILE A 262 9.67 -2.70 -11.95
CA ILE A 262 10.62 -3.80 -12.05
C ILE A 262 11.80 -3.57 -11.10
N VAL A 263 12.48 -2.42 -11.21
CA VAL A 263 13.68 -2.13 -10.41
C VAL A 263 13.34 -2.13 -8.92
N SER A 264 12.25 -1.47 -8.52
CA SER A 264 11.88 -1.38 -7.12
C SER A 264 11.41 -2.73 -6.55
N SER A 265 10.70 -3.54 -7.33
CA SER A 265 10.27 -4.88 -6.90
C SER A 265 11.44 -5.84 -6.78
N LEU A 266 12.43 -5.76 -7.68
CA LEU A 266 13.67 -6.55 -7.61
C LEU A 266 14.51 -6.17 -6.39
N ILE A 267 14.70 -4.86 -6.13
CA ILE A 267 15.40 -4.42 -4.92
C ILE A 267 14.66 -4.92 -3.67
N ALA A 268 13.33 -4.78 -3.62
CA ALA A 268 12.53 -5.30 -2.51
C ALA A 268 12.69 -6.82 -2.36
N ALA A 269 12.68 -7.58 -3.45
CA ALA A 269 12.86 -9.03 -3.44
C ALA A 269 14.25 -9.43 -2.92
N LEU A 270 15.32 -8.76 -3.36
CA LEU A 270 16.69 -9.05 -2.93
C LEU A 270 16.87 -8.85 -1.43
N PHE A 271 16.44 -7.71 -0.90
CA PHE A 271 16.51 -7.44 0.54
C PHE A 271 15.55 -8.32 1.35
N ALA A 272 14.37 -8.64 0.79
CA ALA A 272 13.44 -9.56 1.42
C ALA A 272 14.02 -10.97 1.51
N LEU A 273 14.70 -11.45 0.46
CA LEU A 273 15.36 -12.75 0.46
C LEU A 273 16.47 -12.82 1.51
N PHE A 274 17.32 -11.79 1.58
CA PHE A 274 18.35 -11.70 2.62
C PHE A 274 17.74 -11.74 4.02
N THR A 275 16.72 -10.91 4.26
CA THR A 275 16.09 -10.79 5.59
C THR A 275 15.31 -12.05 5.97
N ALA A 276 14.60 -12.66 5.02
CA ALA A 276 13.84 -13.88 5.21
C ALA A 276 14.73 -15.04 5.65
N ASN A 277 15.89 -15.21 5.00
CA ASN A 277 16.86 -16.22 5.40
C ASN A 277 17.50 -15.89 6.75
N LEU A 278 17.86 -14.63 6.98
CA LEU A 278 18.53 -14.22 8.22
C LEU A 278 17.65 -14.35 9.47
N LEU A 279 16.35 -14.10 9.33
CA LEU A 279 15.37 -14.14 10.42
C LEU A 279 14.49 -15.39 10.42
N ASN A 280 14.69 -16.33 9.49
CA ASN A 280 13.84 -17.51 9.27
C ASN A 280 12.35 -17.14 9.12
N LEU A 281 12.06 -16.13 8.29
CA LEU A 281 10.71 -15.67 7.99
C LEU A 281 10.26 -16.13 6.60
N PRO A 282 8.95 -16.31 6.35
CA PRO A 282 8.45 -16.61 5.02
C PRO A 282 8.84 -15.51 4.03
N PHE A 283 9.55 -15.86 2.95
CA PHE A 283 10.04 -14.88 1.97
C PHE A 283 8.91 -14.02 1.38
N GLY A 284 7.76 -14.62 1.03
CA GLY A 284 6.60 -13.90 0.51
C GLY A 284 6.08 -12.82 1.47
N GLN A 285 6.02 -13.11 2.77
CA GLN A 285 5.62 -12.14 3.80
C GLN A 285 6.59 -10.94 3.86
N VAL A 286 7.90 -11.21 3.85
CA VAL A 286 8.91 -10.14 3.89
C VAL A 286 8.85 -9.31 2.60
N TRP A 287 8.68 -9.97 1.45
CA TRP A 287 8.62 -9.28 0.17
C TRP A 287 7.40 -8.36 0.06
N VAL A 288 6.21 -8.82 0.50
CA VAL A 288 5.02 -7.96 0.59
C VAL A 288 5.26 -6.77 1.53
N SER A 289 5.88 -6.98 2.69
CA SER A 289 6.20 -5.89 3.62
C SER A 289 7.15 -4.84 3.02
N TYR A 290 8.07 -5.26 2.14
CA TYR A 290 9.09 -4.38 1.55
C TYR A 290 8.64 -3.75 0.24
N ALA A 291 7.70 -4.38 -0.46
CA ALA A 291 7.23 -3.94 -1.76
C ALA A 291 6.67 -2.50 -1.71
N PRO A 292 7.03 -1.63 -2.68
CA PRO A 292 6.68 -0.21 -2.68
C PRO A 292 5.26 0.07 -3.19
N GLY A 293 4.30 -0.78 -2.83
CA GLY A 293 2.87 -0.56 -3.10
C GLY A 293 2.19 0.35 -2.08
N GLY A 294 0.89 0.53 -2.27
CA GLY A 294 0.01 1.24 -1.35
C GLY A 294 -0.18 0.43 -0.09
N VAL A 295 -0.17 1.10 1.05
CA VAL A 295 -0.30 0.43 2.35
C VAL A 295 -1.63 -0.32 2.44
N GLU A 296 -2.69 0.26 1.85
CA GLU A 296 -4.01 -0.36 1.76
C GLU A 296 -4.01 -1.68 0.97
N ALA A 297 -3.29 -1.73 -0.16
CA ALA A 297 -3.21 -2.91 -1.01
C ALA A 297 -2.36 -3.99 -0.34
N MET A 298 -1.22 -3.62 0.23
CA MET A 298 -0.33 -4.57 0.90
C MET A 298 -0.96 -5.19 2.14
N ALA A 299 -1.68 -4.39 2.94
CA ALA A 299 -2.45 -4.90 4.07
C ALA A 299 -3.54 -5.89 3.61
N ALA A 300 -4.23 -5.59 2.51
CA ALA A 300 -5.22 -6.49 1.94
C ALA A 300 -4.60 -7.80 1.40
N MET A 301 -3.44 -7.71 0.74
CA MET A 301 -2.70 -8.89 0.26
C MET A 301 -2.21 -9.76 1.42
N ALA A 302 -1.64 -9.17 2.47
CA ALA A 302 -1.21 -9.91 3.64
C ALA A 302 -2.35 -10.69 4.31
N LEU A 303 -3.52 -10.06 4.46
CA LEU A 303 -4.71 -10.71 5.01
C LEU A 303 -5.25 -11.80 4.07
N SER A 304 -5.20 -11.59 2.75
CA SER A 304 -5.70 -12.55 1.76
C SER A 304 -4.79 -13.77 1.61
N LEU A 305 -3.47 -13.58 1.72
CA LEU A 305 -2.44 -14.61 1.62
C LEU A 305 -2.07 -15.22 2.99
N GLY A 306 -2.79 -14.87 4.06
CA GLY A 306 -2.56 -15.46 5.38
C GLY A 306 -1.18 -15.14 5.99
N TYR A 307 -0.51 -14.08 5.53
CA TYR A 307 0.73 -13.61 6.16
C TYR A 307 0.47 -13.02 7.54
N ASP A 308 1.51 -12.97 8.38
CA ASP A 308 1.44 -12.32 9.69
C ASP A 308 1.08 -10.84 9.52
N SER A 309 -0.16 -10.51 9.87
CA SER A 309 -0.68 -9.16 9.72
C SER A 309 -0.03 -8.17 10.67
N ALA A 310 0.45 -8.59 11.84
CA ALA A 310 1.14 -7.74 12.78
C ALA A 310 2.53 -7.36 12.27
N TYR A 311 3.25 -8.33 11.69
CA TYR A 311 4.52 -8.07 11.00
C TYR A 311 4.35 -7.07 9.86
N VAL A 312 3.38 -7.32 8.96
CA VAL A 312 3.13 -6.46 7.79
C VAL A 312 2.65 -5.07 8.20
N ALA A 313 1.75 -4.98 9.18
CA ALA A 313 1.30 -3.70 9.74
C ALA A 313 2.48 -2.87 10.25
N THR A 314 3.32 -3.49 11.09
CA THR A 314 4.46 -2.81 11.72
C THR A 314 5.39 -2.22 10.67
N HIS A 315 5.74 -3.00 9.64
CA HIS A 315 6.62 -2.55 8.55
C HIS A 315 6.03 -1.39 7.75
N HIS A 316 4.74 -1.44 7.42
CA HIS A 316 4.12 -0.38 6.64
C HIS A 316 3.85 0.90 7.45
N LEU A 317 3.48 0.77 8.72
CA LEU A 317 3.36 1.91 9.63
C LEU A 317 4.70 2.60 9.82
N PHE A 318 5.75 1.81 10.09
CA PHE A 318 7.11 2.32 10.21
C PHE A 318 7.55 3.06 8.95
N ARG A 319 7.30 2.49 7.76
CA ARG A 319 7.57 3.13 6.47
C ARG A 319 6.86 4.47 6.30
N ILE A 320 5.57 4.56 6.65
CA ILE A 320 4.80 5.82 6.54
C ILE A 320 5.47 6.91 7.40
N ILE A 321 5.73 6.59 8.68
CA ILE A 321 6.34 7.52 9.63
C ILE A 321 7.71 7.97 9.10
N LEU A 322 8.54 7.01 8.68
CA LEU A 322 9.87 7.27 8.14
C LEU A 322 9.84 8.22 6.94
N LEU A 323 8.92 8.02 5.98
CA LEU A 323 8.83 8.85 4.77
C LEU A 323 8.36 10.28 5.06
N ILE A 324 7.47 10.47 6.04
CA ILE A 324 7.03 11.81 6.44
C ILE A 324 8.23 12.67 6.90
N PHE A 325 9.19 12.06 7.60
CA PHE A 325 10.38 12.76 8.08
C PHE A 325 11.49 12.85 7.02
N ILE A 326 11.75 11.75 6.29
CA ILE A 326 12.88 11.68 5.34
C ILE A 326 12.61 12.48 4.07
N LEU A 327 11.39 12.45 3.52
CA LEU A 327 11.13 13.01 2.20
C LEU A 327 11.39 14.54 2.12
N PRO A 328 10.99 15.38 3.11
CA PRO A 328 11.37 16.80 3.14
C PRO A 328 12.88 17.02 3.18
N ILE A 329 13.61 16.20 3.93
CA ILE A 329 15.07 16.31 4.10
C ILE A 329 15.75 16.01 2.76
N LEU A 330 15.34 14.94 2.07
CA LEU A 330 15.86 14.59 0.75
C LEU A 330 15.66 15.71 -0.25
N LEU A 331 14.43 16.25 -0.36
CA LEU A 331 14.15 17.35 -1.28
C LEU A 331 15.00 18.60 -1.00
N LYS A 332 15.20 18.95 0.28
CA LYS A 332 16.06 20.07 0.67
C LYS A 332 17.53 19.84 0.32
N PHE A 333 18.04 18.62 0.54
CA PHE A 333 19.41 18.25 0.20
C PHE A 333 19.66 18.37 -1.30
N PHE A 334 18.78 17.81 -2.14
CA PHE A 334 18.97 17.82 -3.59
C PHE A 334 18.82 19.22 -4.22
N ARG A 335 17.93 20.07 -3.70
CA ARG A 335 17.83 21.48 -4.14
C ARG A 335 19.11 22.27 -3.85
N ARG A 336 19.77 22.01 -2.71
CA ARG A 336 21.05 22.65 -2.34
C ARG A 336 22.20 22.19 -3.23
N THR A 337 22.24 20.91 -3.61
CA THR A 337 23.28 20.38 -4.50
C THR A 337 23.11 20.88 -5.93
N ALA A 338 21.86 21.08 -6.40
CA ALA A 338 21.59 21.70 -7.70
C ALA A 338 22.02 23.18 -7.76
N ALA A 339 21.83 23.94 -6.68
CA ALA A 339 22.29 25.33 -6.58
C ALA A 339 23.81 25.47 -6.45
N LYS A 340 24.53 24.40 -6.09
CA LYS A 340 26.00 24.36 -5.97
C LYS A 340 26.72 23.81 -7.21
N ALA A 341 26.00 23.29 -8.20
CA ALA A 341 26.64 22.90 -9.46
C ALA A 341 27.13 24.19 -10.16
N PRO A 342 28.43 24.34 -10.47
CA PRO A 342 28.89 25.51 -11.18
C PRO A 342 28.17 25.56 -12.53
N SER A 343 27.60 26.71 -12.86
CA SER A 343 27.20 27.05 -14.21
C SER A 343 28.45 26.98 -15.09
N GLY A 344 28.75 25.80 -15.63
CA GLY A 344 29.80 25.62 -16.62
C GLY A 344 29.42 26.46 -17.84
N GLY A 345 30.26 27.48 -18.10
CA GLY A 345 30.19 28.33 -19.28
C GLY A 345 30.70 27.65 -20.53
#